data_AF-A0A9P5ZZ47-F1
#
_entry.id   AF-A0A9P5ZZ47-F1
#
_cell.length_a   1.000
_cell.length_b   1.000
_cell.length_c   1.000
_cell.angle_alpha   90.00
_cell.angle_beta   90.00
_cell.angle_gamma   90.00
#
_symmetry.space_group_name_H-M   'P 1'
#
loop_
_entity.id
_entity.type
_entity.pdbx_description
1 polymer ?
#
loop_
_entity_poly.entity_id
_entity_poly.type
_entity_poly.pdbx_seq_one_letter_code
_entity_poly.pdbx_strand_id
1 'polypeptide(L)'
;MVATTSPRPMVNVPRDVWLHIAQFVLDDDIRDKLLSFNSTFHDLSMKLRYETVTIAEFNDETTWRLNRLRDPAVCWRVRTLSLRPNYRIRPPRQAPTGQPNALRHIVNRVTGFAHRHFPNPAPEATGIQQTTALLVQIMPYLKNVVDLQVDAWNLPPTAIDLGGFASAACSAFGKGLKSITLAGYPDILKEVVSSMPDLPSLDGLSLDFTNDIYSPDANRDRDLLANSILPFVNQVAPQLQSLSVTSWTNLDFSELFAHIGPFPRLESFATRAIFDQALATSTDGLTRLLVDSSATLKHVQLKLRPAKEGEPQLADWLCGAVDNHPTMLTNLKTLQLYPTTLSHGFDAAKQLVHRSSSTMTNLTIRDRYLSFGELEDILGGEATQIKRIQICVHTLSVRLLDLLANRCPELRNLILYVGRLGRCNGNGQEYSDRVGIFDIGPENSCDSHLS
;
A
#
# COMPACT_ATOMS: atom_id res chain seq x y z
N MET A 1 58.93 -1.67 26.23
CA MET A 1 58.15 -2.85 26.65
C MET A 1 56.68 -2.47 26.59
N VAL A 2 55.96 -2.89 25.54
CA VAL A 2 54.51 -2.67 25.42
C VAL A 2 53.82 -3.88 26.03
N ALA A 3 53.10 -3.70 27.13
CA ALA A 3 52.38 -4.78 27.79
C ALA A 3 51.25 -5.26 26.88
N THR A 4 51.38 -6.47 26.33
CA THR A 4 50.30 -7.18 25.65
C THR A 4 49.25 -7.58 26.68
N THR A 5 48.21 -6.77 26.84
CA THR A 5 47.03 -7.13 27.61
C THR A 5 46.33 -8.29 26.91
N SER A 6 46.33 -9.45 27.55
CA SER A 6 45.58 -10.62 27.07
C SER A 6 44.09 -10.24 26.93
N PRO A 7 43.44 -10.55 25.80
CA PRO A 7 42.03 -10.22 25.59
C PRO A 7 41.19 -10.91 26.67
N ARG A 8 40.39 -10.13 27.40
CA ARG A 8 39.47 -10.69 28.40
C ARG A 8 38.54 -11.70 27.70
N PRO A 9 38.34 -12.90 28.26
CA PRO A 9 37.41 -13.86 27.69
C PRO A 9 36.03 -13.20 27.61
N MET A 10 35.47 -13.10 26.39
CA MET A 10 34.09 -12.65 26.23
C MET A 10 33.19 -13.63 26.98
N VAL A 11 32.41 -13.10 27.92
CA VAL A 11 31.35 -13.87 28.58
C VAL A 11 30.44 -14.41 27.49
N ASN A 12 30.27 -15.73 27.45
CA ASN A 12 29.47 -16.39 26.43
C ASN A 12 27.99 -16.18 26.78
N VAL A 13 27.43 -15.08 26.27
CA VAL A 13 26.02 -14.71 26.46
C VAL A 13 25.16 -15.55 25.50
N PRO A 14 24.12 -16.25 26.00
CA PRO A 14 23.19 -17.03 25.18
C PRO A 14 22.53 -16.25 24.04
N ARG A 15 22.20 -16.93 22.94
CA ARG A 15 21.65 -16.33 21.70
C ARG A 15 20.31 -15.61 21.94
N ASP A 16 19.44 -16.18 22.74
CA ASP A 16 18.15 -15.62 23.15
C ASP A 16 18.30 -14.28 23.88
N VAL A 17 19.31 -14.14 24.73
CA VAL A 17 19.62 -12.86 25.39
C VAL A 17 20.05 -11.81 24.37
N TRP A 18 20.89 -12.18 23.39
CA TRP A 18 21.25 -11.25 22.30
C TRP A 18 20.05 -10.85 21.44
N LEU A 19 19.16 -11.78 21.12
CA LEU A 19 17.93 -11.49 20.38
C LEU A 19 17.02 -10.54 21.17
N HIS A 20 16.94 -10.69 22.49
CA HIS A 20 16.20 -9.77 23.34
C HIS A 20 16.85 -8.37 23.38
N ILE A 21 18.17 -8.29 23.52
CA ILE A 21 18.90 -7.02 23.44
C ILE A 21 18.67 -6.33 22.09
N ALA A 22 18.67 -7.09 20.98
CA ALA A 22 18.47 -6.55 19.65
C ALA A 22 17.12 -5.85 19.46
N GLN A 23 16.08 -6.21 20.23
CA GLN A 23 14.77 -5.53 20.21
C GLN A 23 14.84 -4.06 20.67
N PHE A 24 15.91 -3.67 21.37
CA PHE A 24 16.13 -2.30 21.86
C PHE A 24 17.13 -1.52 21.01
N VAL A 25 17.67 -2.12 19.95
CA VAL A 25 18.64 -1.49 19.04
C VAL A 25 17.94 -1.14 17.74
N LEU A 26 18.21 0.05 17.19
CA LEU A 26 17.67 0.45 15.91
C LEU A 26 18.17 -0.47 14.79
N ASP A 27 17.28 -0.81 13.85
CA ASP A 27 17.62 -1.70 12.74
C ASP A 27 18.82 -1.19 11.91
N ASP A 28 18.98 0.12 11.75
CA ASP A 28 20.14 0.71 11.07
C ASP A 28 21.46 0.42 11.79
N ASP A 29 21.47 0.46 13.12
CA ASP A 29 22.66 0.15 13.92
C ASP A 29 22.99 -1.35 13.86
N ILE A 30 21.96 -2.21 13.93
CA ILE A 30 22.13 -3.65 13.71
C ILE A 30 22.71 -3.89 12.32
N ARG A 31 22.12 -3.29 11.28
CA ARG A 31 22.49 -3.49 9.89
C ARG A 31 23.92 -3.06 9.59
N ASP A 32 24.35 -1.91 10.11
CA ASP A 32 25.56 -1.24 9.63
C ASP A 32 26.74 -1.33 10.62
N LYS A 33 26.48 -1.36 11.93
CA LYS A 33 27.52 -1.26 12.97
C LYS A 33 27.79 -2.56 13.72
N LEU A 34 26.79 -3.44 13.83
CA LEU A 34 26.88 -4.65 14.67
C LEU A 34 27.20 -5.94 13.90
N LEU A 35 27.42 -5.87 12.59
CA LEU A 35 27.70 -7.04 11.73
C LEU A 35 28.87 -7.90 12.24
N SER A 36 29.92 -7.27 12.78
CA SER A 36 31.13 -7.96 13.26
C SER A 36 31.13 -8.23 14.77
N PHE A 37 30.06 -7.88 15.49
CA PHE A 37 30.04 -7.93 16.95
C PHE A 37 29.96 -9.37 17.48
N ASN A 38 29.01 -10.17 16.99
CA ASN A 38 28.92 -11.61 17.24
C ASN A 38 28.08 -12.29 16.14
N SER A 39 27.99 -13.63 16.15
CA SER A 39 27.24 -14.39 15.15
C SER A 39 25.75 -14.07 15.10
N THR A 40 25.14 -13.74 16.25
CA THR A 40 23.71 -13.39 16.33
C THR A 40 23.44 -12.07 15.63
N PHE A 41 24.22 -11.02 15.93
CA PHE A 41 24.09 -9.75 15.23
C PHE A 41 24.50 -9.89 13.77
N HIS A 42 25.53 -10.66 13.43
CA HIS A 42 25.86 -10.95 12.05
C HIS A 42 24.65 -11.53 11.28
N ASP A 43 23.96 -12.53 11.83
CA ASP A 43 22.78 -13.12 11.20
C ASP A 43 21.62 -12.13 11.08
N LEU A 44 21.39 -11.29 12.09
CA LEU A 44 20.37 -10.23 12.06
C LEU A 44 20.72 -9.17 11.01
N SER A 45 21.96 -8.66 10.99
CA SER A 45 22.43 -7.71 9.99
C SER A 45 22.29 -8.27 8.59
N MET A 46 22.69 -9.52 8.36
CA MET A 46 22.56 -10.18 7.05
C MET A 46 21.09 -10.39 6.66
N LYS A 47 20.20 -10.69 7.63
CA LYS A 47 18.76 -10.73 7.38
C LYS A 47 18.24 -9.35 6.97
N LEU A 48 18.48 -8.30 7.77
CA LEU A 48 18.03 -6.93 7.47
C LEU A 48 18.57 -6.41 6.12
N ARG A 49 19.79 -6.79 5.71
CA ARG A 49 20.39 -6.38 4.43
C ARG A 49 19.80 -7.07 3.21
N TYR A 50 19.36 -8.32 3.34
CA TYR A 50 19.07 -9.18 2.18
C TYR A 50 17.66 -9.79 2.19
N GLU A 51 16.88 -9.64 3.26
CA GLU A 51 15.50 -10.13 3.33
C GLU A 51 14.64 -9.50 2.24
N THR A 52 14.80 -8.21 2.01
CA THR A 52 14.15 -7.47 0.93
C THR A 52 15.18 -7.00 -0.08
N VAL A 53 15.07 -7.48 -1.31
CA VAL A 53 15.90 -7.05 -2.43
C VAL A 53 15.07 -6.19 -3.36
N THR A 54 15.42 -4.91 -3.44
CA THR A 54 14.79 -3.96 -4.38
C THR A 54 15.72 -3.63 -5.53
N ILE A 55 15.25 -3.85 -6.75
CA ILE A 55 15.93 -3.57 -8.00
C ILE A 55 15.21 -2.39 -8.64
N ALA A 56 15.75 -1.19 -8.39
CA ALA A 56 15.18 0.04 -8.94
C ALA A 56 16.05 0.72 -9.99
N GLU A 57 17.36 0.51 -9.91
CA GLU A 57 18.34 1.11 -10.81
C GLU A 57 18.99 0.03 -11.67
N PHE A 58 19.42 0.39 -12.89
CA PHE A 58 20.07 -0.53 -13.83
C PHE A 58 21.48 -0.04 -14.10
N ASN A 59 22.32 -0.14 -13.07
CA ASN A 59 23.71 0.32 -13.05
C ASN A 59 24.66 -0.79 -12.57
N ASP A 60 25.97 -0.54 -12.65
CA ASP A 60 27.00 -1.51 -12.26
C ASP A 60 26.89 -1.94 -10.79
N GLU A 61 26.45 -1.05 -9.90
CA GLU A 61 26.21 -1.39 -8.50
C GLU A 61 25.09 -2.43 -8.36
N THR A 62 24.00 -2.26 -9.09
CA THR A 62 22.91 -3.24 -9.12
C THR A 62 23.38 -4.56 -9.69
N THR A 63 24.15 -4.54 -10.79
CA THR A 63 24.77 -5.75 -11.36
C THR A 63 25.67 -6.47 -10.35
N TRP A 64 26.48 -5.74 -9.58
CA TRP A 64 27.30 -6.31 -8.51
C TRP A 64 26.43 -6.94 -7.40
N ARG A 65 25.38 -6.24 -6.97
CA ARG A 65 24.42 -6.75 -5.95
C ARG A 65 23.72 -8.03 -6.45
N LEU A 66 23.27 -8.06 -7.70
CA LEU A 66 22.64 -9.25 -8.29
C LEU A 66 23.62 -10.44 -8.35
N ASN A 67 24.88 -10.21 -8.70
CA ASN A 67 25.89 -11.26 -8.64
C ASN A 67 26.11 -11.77 -7.21
N ARG A 68 26.03 -10.90 -6.20
CA ARG A 68 26.11 -11.31 -4.79
C ARG A 68 24.96 -12.22 -4.36
N LEU A 69 23.78 -12.10 -4.99
CA LEU A 69 22.63 -12.99 -4.73
C LEU A 69 22.84 -14.42 -5.24
N ARG A 70 23.93 -14.71 -5.94
CA ARG A 70 24.33 -16.10 -6.27
C ARG A 70 24.98 -16.82 -5.09
N ASP A 71 25.47 -16.07 -4.10
CA ASP A 71 26.11 -16.66 -2.91
C ASP A 71 25.05 -17.40 -2.07
N PRO A 72 25.21 -18.71 -1.82
CA PRO A 72 24.31 -19.49 -0.99
C PRO A 72 24.14 -18.96 0.43
N ALA A 73 25.05 -18.14 0.97
CA ALA A 73 24.91 -17.50 2.28
C ALA A 73 23.98 -16.27 2.26
N VAL A 74 23.70 -15.73 1.07
CA VAL A 74 22.87 -14.55 0.82
C VAL A 74 21.51 -14.95 0.25
N CYS A 75 21.50 -15.77 -0.80
CA CYS A 75 20.30 -16.05 -1.61
C CYS A 75 19.14 -16.64 -0.79
N TRP A 76 19.45 -17.51 0.18
CA TRP A 76 18.45 -18.14 1.05
C TRP A 76 17.76 -17.16 2.00
N ARG A 77 18.34 -15.98 2.22
CA ARG A 77 17.78 -14.95 3.11
C ARG A 77 16.73 -14.10 2.42
N VAL A 78 16.74 -14.06 1.08
CA VAL A 78 15.80 -13.25 0.30
C VAL A 78 14.39 -13.80 0.45
N ARG A 79 13.49 -12.96 0.98
CA ARG A 79 12.06 -13.25 1.20
C ARG A 79 11.17 -12.39 0.32
N THR A 80 11.58 -11.14 0.08
CA THR A 80 10.86 -10.20 -0.78
C THR A 80 11.75 -9.79 -1.93
N LEU A 81 11.25 -9.98 -3.14
CA LEU A 81 11.87 -9.45 -4.35
C LEU A 81 11.00 -8.34 -4.93
N SER A 82 11.56 -7.14 -5.06
CA SER A 82 10.88 -5.97 -5.60
C SER A 82 11.59 -5.46 -6.84
N LEU A 83 10.91 -5.49 -7.99
CA LEU A 83 11.36 -4.89 -9.24
C LEU A 83 10.63 -3.56 -9.42
N ARG A 84 11.33 -2.43 -9.31
CA ARG A 84 10.75 -1.09 -9.43
C ARG A 84 11.56 -0.20 -10.37
N PRO A 85 11.57 -0.49 -11.69
CA PRO A 85 12.40 0.21 -12.64
C PRO A 85 12.19 1.72 -12.57
N ASN A 86 13.17 2.45 -12.05
CA ASN A 86 13.11 3.91 -12.01
C ASN A 86 13.48 4.46 -13.38
N TYR A 87 12.58 4.27 -14.34
CA TYR A 87 12.72 4.84 -15.66
C TYR A 87 12.35 6.32 -15.58
N ARG A 88 13.36 7.15 -15.29
CA ARG A 88 13.18 8.60 -15.37
C ARG A 88 13.04 8.96 -16.84
N ILE A 89 11.80 9.18 -17.28
CA ILE A 89 11.53 9.84 -18.55
C ILE A 89 12.17 11.22 -18.45
N ARG A 90 13.36 11.39 -19.06
CA ARG A 90 13.84 12.74 -19.34
C ARG A 90 12.84 13.33 -20.31
N PRO A 91 12.09 14.38 -19.94
CA PRO A 91 11.33 15.10 -20.95
C PRO A 91 12.32 15.45 -22.06
N PRO A 92 11.99 15.23 -23.35
CA PRO A 92 12.88 15.58 -24.44
C PRO A 92 13.33 17.00 -24.17
N ARG A 93 14.66 17.20 -24.11
CA ARG A 93 15.28 18.48 -23.78
C ARG A 93 14.80 19.44 -24.86
N GLN A 94 13.68 20.12 -24.63
CA GLN A 94 13.14 21.08 -25.56
C GLN A 94 14.28 22.06 -25.78
N ALA A 95 14.82 22.07 -27.00
CA ALA A 95 15.82 23.04 -27.38
C ALA A 95 15.30 24.40 -26.91
N PRO A 96 16.12 25.24 -26.25
CA PRO A 96 15.66 26.51 -25.73
C PRO A 96 15.13 27.36 -26.88
N THR A 97 13.84 27.25 -27.17
CA THR A 97 13.11 28.17 -28.01
C THR A 97 13.12 29.47 -27.25
N GLY A 98 13.83 30.47 -27.78
CA GLY A 98 14.12 31.75 -27.14
C GLY A 98 12.88 32.63 -26.88
N GLN A 99 11.94 32.14 -26.06
CA GLN A 99 10.84 32.94 -25.54
C GLN A 99 11.21 33.50 -24.15
N PRO A 100 11.05 34.82 -23.95
CA PRO A 100 11.41 35.47 -22.69
C PRO A 100 10.55 35.00 -21.51
N ASN A 101 11.24 34.68 -20.41
CA ASN A 101 10.77 34.06 -19.18
C ASN A 101 9.97 35.02 -18.28
N ALA A 102 8.65 35.17 -18.49
CA ALA A 102 7.82 35.93 -17.54
C ALA A 102 6.68 35.14 -16.87
N LEU A 103 6.22 34.01 -17.44
CA LEU A 103 4.99 33.33 -16.94
C LEU A 103 5.18 31.90 -16.42
N ARG A 104 6.40 31.35 -16.42
CA ARG A 104 6.66 29.94 -16.07
C ARG A 104 6.63 29.63 -14.56
N HIS A 105 6.53 30.64 -13.69
CA HIS A 105 6.56 30.47 -12.24
C HIS A 105 5.20 30.13 -11.59
N ILE A 106 4.09 30.20 -12.33
CA ILE A 106 2.75 30.05 -11.72
C ILE A 106 2.18 28.62 -11.85
N VAL A 107 2.59 27.82 -12.85
CA VAL A 107 2.00 26.49 -13.09
C VAL A 107 2.62 25.37 -12.25
N ASN A 108 3.83 25.55 -11.70
CA ASN A 108 4.51 24.51 -10.90
C ASN A 108 4.05 24.43 -9.42
N ARG A 109 2.91 25.07 -9.06
CA ARG A 109 2.45 25.17 -7.66
C ARG A 109 1.29 24.24 -7.28
N VAL A 110 0.80 23.39 -8.20
CA VAL A 110 -0.38 22.54 -7.94
C VAL A 110 -0.08 21.02 -7.93
N THR A 111 1.13 20.57 -8.29
CA THR A 111 1.56 19.17 -8.14
C THR A 111 2.74 19.07 -7.17
N GLY A 112 2.44 19.16 -5.87
CA GLY A 112 3.41 19.06 -4.80
C GLY A 112 3.89 17.63 -4.54
N PHE A 113 4.73 17.07 -5.43
CA PHE A 113 5.63 15.95 -5.14
C PHE A 113 6.92 16.10 -5.96
N ALA A 114 7.73 17.10 -5.61
CA ALA A 114 9.06 17.28 -6.18
C ALA A 114 10.13 16.74 -5.22
N HIS A 115 10.46 15.46 -5.32
CA HIS A 115 11.72 14.93 -4.80
C HIS A 115 12.87 15.54 -5.61
N ARG A 116 13.53 16.55 -5.04
CA ARG A 116 14.77 17.13 -5.58
C ARG A 116 15.94 16.18 -5.31
N HIS A 117 16.20 15.26 -6.24
CA HIS A 117 17.50 14.61 -6.39
C HIS A 117 18.02 14.82 -7.81
N PHE A 118 19.30 15.18 -7.89
CA PHE A 118 20.06 15.56 -9.08
C PHE A 118 19.87 14.63 -10.30
N PRO A 119 20.09 15.12 -11.53
CA PRO A 119 19.87 14.33 -12.74
C PRO A 119 21.01 13.34 -12.99
N ASN A 120 20.81 12.07 -12.67
CA ASN A 120 21.62 10.99 -13.28
C ASN A 120 21.31 10.90 -14.79
N PRO A 121 22.28 10.54 -15.66
CA PRO A 121 22.02 10.14 -17.05
C PRO A 121 20.97 9.04 -17.11
N ALA A 122 20.11 9.09 -18.13
CA ALA A 122 19.20 7.97 -18.40
C ALA A 122 20.08 6.72 -18.63
N PRO A 123 19.77 5.58 -18.01
CA PRO A 123 20.53 4.36 -18.21
C PRO A 123 20.53 3.99 -19.71
N GLU A 124 21.70 3.61 -20.22
CA GLU A 124 21.80 3.11 -21.60
C GLU A 124 20.95 1.84 -21.73
N ALA A 125 20.20 1.69 -22.82
CA ALA A 125 19.28 0.57 -23.03
C ALA A 125 19.96 -0.81 -22.89
N THR A 126 21.26 -0.87 -23.20
CA THR A 126 22.14 -2.02 -23.01
C THR A 126 22.25 -2.46 -21.54
N GLY A 127 22.32 -1.53 -20.60
CA GLY A 127 22.41 -1.82 -19.16
C GLY A 127 21.14 -2.47 -18.61
N ILE A 128 19.97 -2.04 -19.09
CA ILE A 128 18.67 -2.59 -18.68
C ILE A 128 18.54 -4.05 -19.11
N GLN A 129 18.84 -4.36 -20.38
CA GLN A 129 18.76 -5.72 -20.91
C GLN A 129 19.76 -6.67 -20.21
N GLN A 130 20.99 -6.23 -19.98
CA GLN A 130 22.00 -7.02 -19.27
C GLN A 130 21.59 -7.32 -17.82
N THR A 131 21.12 -6.31 -17.10
CA THR A 131 20.64 -6.47 -15.71
C THR A 131 19.41 -7.37 -15.66
N THR A 132 18.49 -7.24 -16.61
CA THR A 132 17.31 -8.12 -16.72
C THR A 132 17.71 -9.56 -16.99
N ALA A 133 18.63 -9.79 -17.92
CA ALA A 133 19.16 -11.12 -18.19
C ALA A 133 19.85 -11.71 -16.96
N LEU A 134 20.63 -10.91 -16.22
CA LEU A 134 21.24 -11.33 -14.97
C LEU A 134 20.18 -11.67 -13.91
N LEU A 135 19.11 -10.88 -13.82
CA LEU A 135 18.01 -11.10 -12.90
C LEU A 135 17.32 -12.44 -13.17
N VAL A 136 17.02 -12.75 -14.43
CA VAL A 136 16.50 -14.06 -14.86
C VAL A 136 17.46 -15.19 -14.49
N GLN A 137 18.77 -15.00 -14.69
CA GLN A 137 19.79 -16.01 -14.36
C GLN A 137 19.89 -16.31 -12.85
N ILE A 138 19.57 -15.35 -11.97
CA ILE A 138 19.66 -15.56 -10.52
C ILE A 138 18.39 -16.16 -9.90
N MET A 139 17.25 -16.15 -10.60
CA MET A 139 15.97 -16.65 -10.08
C MET A 139 16.08 -18.05 -9.46
N PRO A 140 16.75 -19.05 -10.07
CA PRO A 140 16.81 -20.40 -9.51
C PRO A 140 17.45 -20.49 -8.11
N TYR A 141 18.21 -19.47 -7.69
CA TYR A 141 18.83 -19.40 -6.36
C TYR A 141 17.91 -18.80 -5.29
N LEU A 142 16.85 -18.08 -5.69
CA LEU A 142 15.95 -17.32 -4.80
C LEU A 142 14.73 -18.13 -4.33
N LYS A 143 14.94 -19.40 -3.96
CA LYS A 143 13.85 -20.35 -3.64
C LYS A 143 13.00 -19.98 -2.42
N ASN A 144 13.47 -19.04 -1.61
CA ASN A 144 12.85 -18.65 -0.35
C ASN A 144 12.00 -17.37 -0.46
N VAL A 145 11.88 -16.81 -1.66
CA VAL A 145 11.01 -15.66 -1.94
C VAL A 145 9.56 -16.07 -1.74
N VAL A 146 8.86 -15.29 -0.91
CA VAL A 146 7.45 -15.46 -0.56
C VAL A 146 6.61 -14.23 -0.93
N ASP A 147 7.25 -13.10 -1.21
CA ASP A 147 6.59 -11.87 -1.68
C ASP A 147 7.29 -11.34 -2.93
N LEU A 148 6.52 -11.12 -3.99
CA LEU A 148 6.99 -10.59 -5.27
C LEU A 148 6.28 -9.28 -5.57
N GLN A 149 7.05 -8.23 -5.79
CA GLN A 149 6.53 -6.91 -6.11
C GLN A 149 7.09 -6.46 -7.46
N VAL A 150 6.22 -6.08 -8.38
CA VAL A 150 6.57 -5.55 -9.70
C VAL A 150 5.89 -4.21 -9.86
N ASP A 151 6.65 -3.12 -9.89
CA ASP A 151 6.16 -1.77 -10.12
C ASP A 151 6.72 -1.27 -11.45
N ALA A 152 5.87 -1.21 -12.46
CA ALA A 152 6.20 -0.89 -13.84
C ALA A 152 5.50 0.39 -14.33
N TRP A 153 5.12 1.31 -13.43
CA TRP A 153 4.38 2.53 -13.79
C TRP A 153 5.05 3.41 -14.85
N ASN A 154 6.38 3.45 -14.86
CA ASN A 154 7.15 4.32 -15.76
C ASN A 154 7.87 3.55 -16.87
N LEU A 155 7.59 2.25 -17.02
CA LEU A 155 8.34 1.40 -17.91
C LEU A 155 7.71 1.42 -19.33
N PRO A 156 8.48 1.76 -20.38
CA PRO A 156 8.04 1.53 -21.75
C PRO A 156 7.81 0.03 -21.98
N PRO A 157 6.78 -0.40 -22.75
CA PRO A 157 6.46 -1.82 -22.92
C PRO A 157 7.65 -2.67 -23.40
N THR A 158 8.55 -2.07 -24.19
CA THR A 158 9.70 -2.77 -24.79
C THR A 158 11.00 -2.66 -23.99
N ALA A 159 11.00 -2.00 -22.84
CA ALA A 159 12.24 -1.71 -22.11
C ALA A 159 12.79 -2.95 -21.37
N ILE A 160 11.92 -3.81 -20.85
CA ILE A 160 12.29 -5.02 -20.09
C ILE A 160 11.35 -6.15 -20.54
N ASP A 161 11.90 -7.34 -20.75
CA ASP A 161 11.12 -8.57 -20.93
C ASP A 161 10.50 -9.00 -19.58
N LEU A 162 9.37 -8.38 -19.22
CA LEU A 162 8.65 -8.66 -17.98
C LEU A 162 8.01 -10.05 -17.99
N GLY A 163 7.59 -10.55 -19.15
CA GLY A 163 7.10 -11.92 -19.30
C GLY A 163 8.18 -12.96 -18.99
N GLY A 164 9.37 -12.81 -19.56
CA GLY A 164 10.53 -13.66 -19.26
C GLY A 164 10.94 -13.60 -17.78
N PHE A 165 10.94 -12.40 -17.19
CA PHE A 165 11.16 -12.22 -15.76
C PHE A 165 10.11 -12.98 -14.91
N ALA A 166 8.83 -12.78 -15.21
CA ALA A 166 7.72 -13.39 -14.48
C ALA A 166 7.72 -14.92 -14.58
N SER A 167 7.97 -15.45 -15.77
CA SER A 167 8.10 -16.88 -16.03
C SER A 167 9.27 -17.51 -15.24
N ALA A 168 10.42 -16.83 -15.20
CA ALA A 168 11.58 -17.26 -14.42
C ALA A 168 11.31 -17.24 -12.91
N ALA A 169 10.67 -16.18 -12.40
CA ALA A 169 10.26 -16.07 -11.00
C ALA A 169 9.27 -17.18 -10.60
N CYS A 170 8.23 -17.38 -11.42
CA CYS A 170 7.23 -18.43 -11.22
C CYS A 170 7.86 -19.82 -11.20
N SER A 171 8.78 -20.10 -12.13
CA SER A 171 9.50 -21.37 -12.19
C SER A 171 10.39 -21.61 -10.97
N ALA A 172 11.01 -20.56 -10.42
CA ALA A 172 11.95 -20.67 -9.32
C ALA A 172 11.28 -20.80 -7.95
N PHE A 173 10.25 -20.00 -7.69
CA PHE A 173 9.62 -19.89 -6.36
C PHE A 173 8.10 -19.67 -6.40
N GLY A 174 7.45 -19.76 -7.56
CA GLY A 174 5.99 -19.54 -7.69
C GLY A 174 5.14 -20.41 -6.77
N LYS A 175 5.57 -21.67 -6.52
CA LYS A 175 4.88 -22.58 -5.58
C LYS A 175 4.92 -22.13 -4.12
N GLY A 176 5.94 -21.37 -3.72
CA GLY A 176 6.11 -20.86 -2.36
C GLY A 176 5.64 -19.40 -2.19
N LEU A 177 5.21 -18.77 -3.28
CA LEU A 177 4.82 -17.38 -3.31
C LEU A 177 3.48 -17.19 -2.60
N LYS A 178 3.46 -16.30 -1.61
CA LYS A 178 2.28 -15.98 -0.79
C LYS A 178 1.64 -14.67 -1.21
N SER A 179 2.46 -13.67 -1.50
CA SER A 179 2.01 -12.33 -1.87
C SER A 179 2.57 -11.92 -3.23
N ILE A 180 1.71 -11.29 -4.04
CA ILE A 180 2.09 -10.59 -5.26
C ILE A 180 1.52 -9.17 -5.21
N THR A 181 2.37 -8.19 -5.52
CA THR A 181 1.96 -6.81 -5.83
C THR A 181 2.36 -6.47 -7.25
N LEU A 182 1.38 -6.17 -8.09
CA LEU A 182 1.57 -5.74 -9.47
C LEU A 182 1.10 -4.30 -9.64
N ALA A 183 2.01 -3.42 -10.03
CA ALA A 183 1.77 -2.01 -10.28
C ALA A 183 2.12 -1.71 -11.74
N GLY A 184 1.19 -1.15 -12.52
CA GLY A 184 1.40 -0.93 -13.96
C GLY A 184 0.16 -0.44 -14.68
N TYR A 185 0.28 -0.20 -15.99
CA TYR A 185 -0.90 -0.12 -16.86
C TYR A 185 -1.31 -1.54 -17.30
N PRO A 186 -2.59 -1.77 -17.68
CA PRO A 186 -3.12 -3.11 -17.94
C PRO A 186 -2.32 -3.94 -18.93
N ASP A 187 -1.74 -3.32 -19.96
CA ASP A 187 -0.99 -4.01 -21.02
C ASP A 187 0.30 -4.66 -20.50
N ILE A 188 1.08 -3.95 -19.67
CA ILE A 188 2.25 -4.54 -19.01
C ILE A 188 1.82 -5.64 -18.03
N LEU A 189 0.78 -5.39 -17.24
CA LEU A 189 0.35 -6.35 -16.23
C LEU A 189 -0.12 -7.65 -16.88
N LYS A 190 -0.73 -7.59 -18.06
CA LYS A 190 -1.09 -8.76 -18.88
C LYS A 190 0.13 -9.66 -19.14
N GLU A 191 1.27 -9.11 -19.51
CA GLU A 191 2.48 -9.91 -19.79
C GLU A 191 2.95 -10.67 -18.54
N VAL A 192 2.91 -10.01 -17.39
CA VAL A 192 3.30 -10.58 -16.10
C VAL A 192 2.35 -11.70 -15.68
N VAL A 193 1.03 -11.45 -15.68
CA VAL A 193 0.04 -12.45 -15.23
C VAL A 193 -0.04 -13.65 -16.16
N SER A 194 0.10 -13.43 -17.48
CA SER A 194 0.08 -14.52 -18.47
C SER A 194 1.27 -15.48 -18.30
N SER A 195 2.32 -15.01 -17.63
CA SER A 195 3.56 -15.76 -17.37
C SER A 195 3.58 -16.46 -16.01
N MET A 196 2.52 -16.33 -15.20
CA MET A 196 2.40 -16.95 -13.86
C MET A 196 1.14 -17.84 -13.74
N PRO A 197 1.08 -18.96 -14.47
CA PRO A 197 -0.14 -19.76 -14.59
C PRO A 197 -0.40 -20.71 -13.41
N ASP A 198 0.46 -20.81 -12.39
CA ASP A 198 0.18 -21.69 -11.23
C ASP A 198 0.84 -21.14 -9.96
N LEU A 199 0.01 -20.74 -9.00
CA LEU A 199 0.43 -20.08 -7.76
C LEU A 199 -0.37 -20.65 -6.56
N PRO A 200 -0.19 -21.93 -6.20
CA PRO A 200 -1.06 -22.64 -5.25
C PRO A 200 -0.98 -22.16 -3.80
N SER A 201 0.04 -21.36 -3.46
CA SER A 201 0.24 -20.80 -2.12
C SER A 201 -0.13 -19.32 -2.00
N LEU A 202 -0.59 -18.70 -3.10
CA LEU A 202 -0.89 -17.27 -3.13
C LEU A 202 -2.13 -16.98 -2.28
N ASP A 203 -1.93 -16.24 -1.19
CA ASP A 203 -2.98 -15.77 -0.29
C ASP A 203 -3.17 -14.25 -0.35
N GLY A 204 -2.22 -13.49 -0.91
CA GLY A 204 -2.29 -12.05 -1.09
C GLY A 204 -2.07 -11.60 -2.53
N LEU A 205 -2.96 -10.77 -3.06
CA LEU A 205 -2.85 -10.15 -4.38
C LEU A 205 -3.17 -8.65 -4.29
N SER A 206 -2.26 -7.81 -4.77
CA SER A 206 -2.45 -6.37 -4.94
C SER A 206 -2.25 -5.98 -6.40
N LEU A 207 -3.23 -5.28 -6.97
CA LEU A 207 -3.22 -4.75 -8.32
C LEU A 207 -3.34 -3.23 -8.26
N ASP A 208 -2.31 -2.52 -8.71
CA ASP A 208 -2.24 -1.06 -8.69
C ASP A 208 -2.13 -0.51 -10.11
N PHE A 209 -3.25 -0.05 -10.66
CA PHE A 209 -3.38 0.42 -12.02
C PHE A 209 -3.01 1.90 -12.17
N THR A 210 -2.31 2.21 -13.26
CA THR A 210 -2.05 3.58 -13.73
C THR A 210 -2.41 3.73 -15.20
N ASN A 211 -2.38 4.96 -15.72
CA ASN A 211 -2.64 5.27 -17.11
C ASN A 211 -1.45 4.84 -17.97
N ASP A 212 -1.73 4.26 -19.13
CA ASP A 212 -0.74 4.19 -20.19
C ASP A 212 -0.46 5.62 -20.70
N ILE A 213 0.68 6.17 -20.28
CA ILE A 213 1.15 7.48 -20.73
C ILE A 213 1.68 7.46 -22.17
N TYR A 214 1.92 6.27 -22.73
CA TYR A 214 2.45 6.09 -24.08
C TYR A 214 1.33 5.90 -25.11
N SER A 215 0.24 5.21 -24.73
CA SER A 215 -0.89 4.91 -25.62
C SER A 215 -2.22 4.83 -24.86
N PRO A 216 -2.78 5.95 -24.37
CA PRO A 216 -4.01 5.93 -23.60
C PRO A 216 -5.20 5.46 -24.46
N ASP A 217 -5.78 4.31 -24.13
CA ASP A 217 -6.98 3.76 -24.77
C ASP A 217 -7.84 3.01 -23.76
N ALA A 218 -8.89 3.68 -23.28
CA ALA A 218 -9.78 3.14 -22.26
C ALA A 218 -10.54 1.88 -22.69
N ASN A 219 -10.85 1.72 -23.98
CA ASN A 219 -11.54 0.52 -24.47
C ASN A 219 -10.59 -0.67 -24.45
N ARG A 220 -9.36 -0.47 -24.93
CA ARG A 220 -8.31 -1.49 -24.85
C ARG A 220 -8.01 -1.86 -23.40
N ASP A 221 -7.90 -0.89 -22.51
CA ASP A 221 -7.65 -1.16 -21.08
C ASP A 221 -8.77 -1.98 -20.45
N ARG A 222 -10.04 -1.69 -20.78
CA ARG A 222 -11.18 -2.51 -20.37
C ARG A 222 -11.08 -3.93 -20.91
N ASP A 223 -10.76 -4.10 -22.19
CA ASP A 223 -10.58 -5.42 -22.80
C ASP A 223 -9.45 -6.21 -22.14
N LEU A 224 -8.35 -5.56 -21.76
CA LEU A 224 -7.23 -6.18 -21.05
C LEU A 224 -7.61 -6.61 -19.63
N LEU A 225 -8.36 -5.78 -18.90
CA LEU A 225 -8.90 -6.15 -17.60
C LEU A 225 -9.79 -7.39 -17.70
N ALA A 226 -10.74 -7.40 -18.63
CA ALA A 226 -11.72 -8.47 -18.78
C ALA A 226 -11.09 -9.78 -19.30
N ASN A 227 -10.21 -9.70 -20.29
CA ASN A 227 -9.72 -10.88 -21.00
C ASN A 227 -8.37 -11.40 -20.50
N SER A 228 -7.60 -10.62 -19.74
CA SER A 228 -6.26 -11.02 -19.28
C SER A 228 -6.12 -10.98 -17.76
N ILE A 229 -6.49 -9.89 -17.11
CA ILE A 229 -6.30 -9.75 -15.66
C ILE A 229 -7.35 -10.55 -14.88
N LEU A 230 -8.63 -10.44 -15.25
CA LEU A 230 -9.73 -11.12 -14.57
C LEU A 230 -9.57 -12.64 -14.53
N PRO A 231 -9.21 -13.36 -15.63
CA PRO A 231 -8.99 -14.81 -15.57
C PRO A 231 -7.92 -15.20 -14.54
N PHE A 232 -6.83 -14.43 -14.46
CA PHE A 232 -5.77 -14.65 -13.48
C PHE A 232 -6.28 -14.46 -12.03
N VAL A 233 -7.02 -13.37 -11.77
CA VAL A 233 -7.63 -13.13 -10.45
C VAL A 233 -8.56 -14.28 -10.06
N ASN A 234 -9.43 -14.71 -10.98
CA ASN A 234 -10.39 -15.78 -10.74
C ASN A 234 -9.72 -17.14 -10.53
N GLN A 235 -8.57 -17.36 -11.15
CA GLN A 235 -7.79 -18.57 -10.94
C GLN A 235 -7.28 -18.70 -9.50
N VAL A 236 -6.83 -17.59 -8.89
CA VAL A 236 -6.30 -17.59 -7.51
C VAL A 236 -7.36 -17.28 -6.45
N ALA A 237 -8.57 -16.86 -6.85
CA ALA A 237 -9.65 -16.48 -5.95
C ALA A 237 -10.00 -17.52 -4.85
N PRO A 238 -10.05 -18.85 -5.10
CA PRO A 238 -10.47 -19.82 -4.08
C PRO A 238 -9.59 -19.89 -2.82
N GLN A 239 -8.34 -19.45 -2.91
CA GLN A 239 -7.33 -19.52 -1.84
C GLN A 239 -6.96 -18.15 -1.27
N LEU A 240 -7.35 -17.08 -1.96
CA LEU A 240 -6.96 -15.72 -1.62
C LEU A 240 -7.59 -15.28 -0.30
N GLN A 241 -6.76 -14.72 0.59
CA GLN A 241 -7.15 -14.13 1.87
C GLN A 241 -7.12 -12.61 1.82
N SER A 242 -6.29 -12.01 0.97
CA SER A 242 -6.17 -10.56 0.80
C SER A 242 -6.22 -10.16 -0.66
N LEU A 243 -7.17 -9.29 -1.01
CA LEU A 243 -7.29 -8.68 -2.33
C LEU A 243 -7.21 -7.16 -2.21
N SER A 244 -6.35 -6.54 -3.00
CA SER A 244 -6.27 -5.09 -3.15
C SER A 244 -6.36 -4.70 -4.62
N VAL A 245 -7.24 -3.75 -4.93
CA VAL A 245 -7.43 -3.20 -6.28
C VAL A 245 -7.40 -1.68 -6.21
N THR A 246 -6.31 -1.07 -6.67
CA THR A 246 -6.13 0.37 -6.70
C THR A 246 -6.16 0.87 -8.14
N SER A 247 -6.89 1.94 -8.41
CA SER A 247 -6.67 2.80 -9.57
C SER A 247 -6.10 4.13 -9.13
N TRP A 248 -5.04 4.56 -9.77
CA TRP A 248 -4.55 5.93 -9.72
C TRP A 248 -5.13 6.80 -10.85
N THR A 249 -5.98 6.22 -11.69
CA THR A 249 -6.47 6.82 -12.93
C THR A 249 -7.94 6.52 -13.23
N ASN A 250 -8.41 6.90 -14.42
CA ASN A 250 -9.82 6.87 -14.80
C ASN A 250 -10.24 5.49 -15.36
N LEU A 251 -9.70 4.41 -14.81
CA LEU A 251 -9.96 3.05 -15.25
C LEU A 251 -11.24 2.51 -14.61
N ASP A 252 -12.20 2.08 -15.43
CA ASP A 252 -13.49 1.54 -14.98
C ASP A 252 -13.37 0.05 -14.61
N PHE A 253 -13.59 -0.27 -13.33
CA PHE A 253 -13.57 -1.61 -12.76
C PHE A 253 -14.93 -2.28 -12.71
N SER A 254 -15.99 -1.66 -13.22
CA SER A 254 -17.36 -2.21 -13.17
C SER A 254 -17.41 -3.63 -13.73
N GLU A 255 -16.80 -3.86 -14.90
CA GLU A 255 -16.77 -5.18 -15.56
C GLU A 255 -15.89 -6.19 -14.82
N LEU A 256 -14.74 -5.73 -14.29
CA LEU A 256 -13.85 -6.55 -13.46
C LEU A 256 -14.61 -7.09 -12.24
N PHE A 257 -15.27 -6.21 -11.47
CA PHE A 257 -16.02 -6.61 -10.29
C PHE A 257 -17.29 -7.39 -10.62
N ALA A 258 -17.95 -7.12 -11.75
CA ALA A 258 -19.14 -7.88 -12.15
C ALA A 258 -18.83 -9.38 -12.28
N HIS A 259 -17.65 -9.72 -12.79
CA HIS A 259 -17.25 -11.10 -13.10
C HIS A 259 -16.18 -11.68 -12.18
N ILE A 260 -15.78 -10.95 -11.14
CA ILE A 260 -14.81 -11.43 -10.17
C ILE A 260 -15.38 -12.64 -9.42
N GLY A 261 -14.53 -13.66 -9.26
CA GLY A 261 -14.89 -14.98 -8.75
C GLY A 261 -15.30 -14.96 -7.28
N PRO A 262 -15.86 -16.07 -6.77
CA PRO A 262 -16.14 -16.20 -5.35
C PRO A 262 -14.81 -16.29 -4.57
N PHE A 263 -14.73 -15.57 -3.46
CA PHE A 263 -13.57 -15.60 -2.57
C PHE A 263 -13.94 -16.20 -1.20
N PRO A 264 -14.02 -17.53 -1.08
CA PRO A 264 -14.52 -18.19 0.13
C PRO A 264 -13.60 -18.04 1.36
N ARG A 265 -12.42 -17.43 1.20
CA ARG A 265 -11.41 -17.24 2.26
C ARG A 265 -10.99 -15.77 2.43
N LEU A 266 -11.68 -14.83 1.77
CA LEU A 266 -11.26 -13.43 1.78
C LEU A 266 -11.43 -12.82 3.17
N GLU A 267 -10.32 -12.51 3.82
CA GLU A 267 -10.31 -11.85 5.12
C GLU A 267 -10.06 -10.34 4.99
N SER A 268 -9.36 -9.93 3.94
CA SER A 268 -8.95 -8.56 3.69
C SER A 268 -9.32 -8.12 2.28
N PHE A 269 -10.03 -7.00 2.18
CA PHE A 269 -10.33 -6.36 0.91
C PHE A 269 -9.99 -4.88 0.96
N ALA A 270 -9.25 -4.41 -0.04
CA ALA A 270 -8.94 -3.01 -0.22
C ALA A 270 -9.27 -2.56 -1.64
N THR A 271 -9.91 -1.42 -1.77
CA THR A 271 -10.05 -0.71 -3.03
C THR A 271 -9.76 0.76 -2.84
N ARG A 272 -9.05 1.35 -3.79
CA ARG A 272 -8.77 2.79 -3.86
C ARG A 272 -8.99 3.23 -5.28
N ALA A 273 -9.88 4.21 -5.48
CA ALA A 273 -10.14 4.75 -6.81
C ALA A 273 -10.88 6.08 -6.73
N ILE A 274 -11.02 6.76 -7.88
CA ILE A 274 -12.00 7.83 -8.05
C ILE A 274 -13.36 7.17 -8.32
N PHE A 275 -14.31 7.29 -7.40
CA PHE A 275 -15.53 6.46 -7.38
C PHE A 275 -16.32 6.48 -8.70
N ASP A 276 -16.69 7.68 -9.15
CA ASP A 276 -17.51 7.92 -10.35
C ASP A 276 -16.83 7.55 -11.67
N GLN A 277 -15.52 7.33 -11.65
CA GLN A 277 -14.76 6.89 -12.82
C GLN A 277 -14.52 5.38 -12.79
N ALA A 278 -14.16 4.86 -11.62
CA ALA A 278 -13.82 3.46 -11.43
C ALA A 278 -15.03 2.54 -11.34
N LEU A 279 -16.20 3.08 -11.05
CA LEU A 279 -17.47 2.35 -11.00
C LEU A 279 -18.54 3.10 -11.82
N ALA A 280 -18.11 3.70 -12.94
CA ALA A 280 -18.95 4.54 -13.78
C ALA A 280 -20.14 3.77 -14.37
N THR A 281 -19.95 2.49 -14.68
CA THR A 281 -20.96 1.67 -15.35
C THR A 281 -21.88 0.95 -14.36
N SER A 282 -21.33 0.33 -13.31
CA SER A 282 -22.12 -0.34 -12.27
C SER A 282 -21.30 -0.55 -10.99
N THR A 283 -21.99 -0.47 -9.85
CA THR A 283 -21.45 -0.78 -8.52
C THR A 283 -21.84 -2.17 -8.03
N ASP A 284 -22.69 -2.89 -8.76
CA ASP A 284 -23.29 -4.17 -8.33
C ASP A 284 -22.25 -5.24 -8.08
N GLY A 285 -21.21 -5.30 -8.92
CA GLY A 285 -20.11 -6.24 -8.76
C GLY A 285 -19.35 -6.05 -7.44
N LEU A 286 -19.09 -4.80 -7.06
CA LEU A 286 -18.42 -4.48 -5.80
C LEU A 286 -19.34 -4.80 -4.60
N THR A 287 -20.62 -4.45 -4.69
CA THR A 287 -21.62 -4.80 -3.66
C THR A 287 -21.68 -6.31 -3.46
N ARG A 288 -21.80 -7.08 -4.55
CA ARG A 288 -21.82 -8.53 -4.53
C ARG A 288 -20.58 -9.11 -3.86
N LEU A 289 -19.38 -8.63 -4.21
CA LEU A 289 -18.12 -9.07 -3.59
C LEU A 289 -18.15 -8.89 -2.05
N LEU A 290 -18.59 -7.73 -1.56
CA LEU A 290 -18.66 -7.42 -0.13
C LEU A 290 -19.73 -8.25 0.59
N VAL A 291 -20.86 -8.52 -0.06
CA VAL A 291 -21.94 -9.35 0.48
C VAL A 291 -21.55 -10.82 0.52
N ASP A 292 -21.05 -11.37 -0.59
CA ASP A 292 -20.66 -12.77 -0.72
C ASP A 292 -19.51 -13.14 0.25
N SER A 293 -18.61 -12.19 0.51
CA SER A 293 -17.46 -12.36 1.41
C SER A 293 -17.74 -11.89 2.84
N SER A 294 -18.96 -11.48 3.16
CA SER A 294 -19.30 -10.85 4.45
C SER A 294 -18.99 -11.71 5.67
N ALA A 295 -19.10 -13.04 5.55
CA ALA A 295 -18.82 -13.98 6.63
C ALA A 295 -17.33 -14.14 6.95
N THR A 296 -16.43 -13.86 5.99
CA THR A 296 -14.99 -14.04 6.15
C THR A 296 -14.24 -12.73 6.28
N LEU A 297 -14.77 -11.63 5.74
CA LEU A 297 -14.13 -10.33 5.77
C LEU A 297 -13.96 -9.80 7.20
N LYS A 298 -12.72 -9.43 7.51
CA LYS A 298 -12.30 -8.83 8.79
C LYS A 298 -11.70 -7.44 8.59
N HIS A 299 -11.09 -7.19 7.43
CA HIS A 299 -10.39 -5.95 7.14
C HIS A 299 -10.88 -5.37 5.82
N VAL A 300 -11.49 -4.19 5.86
CA VAL A 300 -12.03 -3.53 4.67
C VAL A 300 -11.51 -2.10 4.56
N GLN A 301 -10.97 -1.77 3.39
CA GLN A 301 -10.59 -0.40 3.02
C GLN A 301 -11.31 0.03 1.74
N LEU A 302 -12.24 0.97 1.86
CA LEU A 302 -12.97 1.57 0.76
C LEU A 302 -12.50 3.03 0.59
N LYS A 303 -11.35 3.22 -0.06
CA LYS A 303 -10.80 4.55 -0.40
C LYS A 303 -11.36 5.02 -1.73
N LEU A 304 -12.69 5.06 -1.82
CA LEU A 304 -13.45 5.47 -2.99
C LEU A 304 -13.75 6.96 -2.85
N ARG A 305 -12.83 7.79 -3.35
CA ARG A 305 -13.00 9.24 -3.30
C ARG A 305 -13.81 9.66 -4.53
N PRO A 306 -14.97 10.32 -4.39
CA PRO A 306 -15.69 10.79 -5.55
C PRO A 306 -14.99 12.05 -6.12
N ALA A 307 -15.10 12.26 -7.43
CA ALA A 307 -14.97 13.58 -8.00
C ALA A 307 -16.11 14.47 -7.47
N LYS A 308 -16.01 15.79 -7.64
CA LYS A 308 -16.99 16.75 -7.09
C LYS A 308 -18.45 16.41 -7.45
N GLU A 309 -18.67 15.89 -8.65
CA GLU A 309 -20.00 15.54 -9.17
C GLU A 309 -20.42 14.10 -8.85
N GLY A 310 -19.50 13.27 -8.34
CA GLY A 310 -19.68 11.85 -8.02
C GLY A 310 -20.16 11.57 -6.58
N GLU A 311 -20.24 12.60 -5.75
CA GLU A 311 -20.58 12.48 -4.33
C GLU A 311 -22.01 11.94 -4.09
N PRO A 312 -23.06 12.40 -4.82
CA PRO A 312 -24.41 11.84 -4.72
C PRO A 312 -24.46 10.35 -5.05
N GLN A 313 -23.79 9.92 -6.12
CA GLN A 313 -23.79 8.52 -6.57
C GLN A 313 -23.11 7.61 -5.55
N LEU A 314 -22.03 8.08 -4.91
CA LEU A 314 -21.37 7.34 -3.84
C LEU A 314 -22.28 7.20 -2.62
N ALA A 315 -22.98 8.28 -2.25
CA ALA A 315 -23.88 8.29 -1.10
C ALA A 315 -25.12 7.41 -1.35
N ASP A 316 -25.71 7.48 -2.54
CA ASP A 316 -26.83 6.63 -2.96
C ASP A 316 -26.44 5.15 -2.97
N TRP A 317 -25.25 4.83 -3.52
CA TRP A 317 -24.73 3.46 -3.50
C TRP A 317 -24.51 2.94 -2.08
N LEU A 318 -23.84 3.71 -1.21
CA LEU A 318 -23.60 3.31 0.17
C LEU A 318 -24.92 3.05 0.92
N CYS A 319 -25.88 3.97 0.77
CA CYS A 319 -27.22 3.86 1.36
C CYS A 319 -27.93 2.59 0.85
N GLY A 320 -28.01 2.43 -0.47
CA GLY A 320 -28.63 1.25 -1.08
C GLY A 320 -27.95 -0.07 -0.71
N ALA A 321 -26.62 -0.11 -0.66
CA ALA A 321 -25.87 -1.31 -0.30
C ALA A 321 -26.12 -1.70 1.17
N VAL A 322 -26.21 -0.72 2.07
CA VAL A 322 -26.49 -0.94 3.48
C VAL A 322 -27.94 -1.37 3.69
N ASP A 323 -28.91 -0.68 3.09
CA ASP A 323 -30.34 -0.96 3.28
C ASP A 323 -30.76 -2.31 2.68
N ASN A 324 -30.26 -2.63 1.49
CA ASN A 324 -30.64 -3.87 0.80
C ASN A 324 -29.88 -5.10 1.33
N HIS A 325 -28.75 -4.92 2.02
CA HIS A 325 -27.90 -6.02 2.49
C HIS A 325 -27.54 -5.87 3.98
N PRO A 326 -28.42 -6.29 4.90
CA PRO A 326 -28.19 -6.17 6.34
C PRO A 326 -27.01 -6.99 6.87
N THR A 327 -26.62 -8.05 6.15
CA THR A 327 -25.49 -8.94 6.51
C THR A 327 -24.13 -8.39 6.08
N MET A 328 -24.10 -7.39 5.20
CA MET A 328 -22.88 -6.80 4.67
C MET A 328 -22.06 -6.16 5.79
N LEU A 329 -20.78 -6.55 5.91
CA LEU A 329 -19.77 -5.96 6.79
C LEU A 329 -20.16 -5.94 8.30
N THR A 330 -20.60 -7.10 8.81
CA THR A 330 -21.10 -7.24 10.20
C THR A 330 -20.07 -7.68 11.23
N ASN A 331 -18.88 -8.14 10.83
CA ASN A 331 -17.86 -8.70 11.75
C ASN A 331 -16.46 -8.12 11.49
N LEU A 332 -16.38 -6.84 11.11
CA LEU A 332 -15.10 -6.21 10.80
C LEU A 332 -14.27 -5.93 12.06
N LYS A 333 -12.96 -6.13 11.92
CA LYS A 333 -11.94 -5.67 12.86
C LYS A 333 -11.35 -4.33 12.43
N THR A 334 -11.14 -4.16 11.11
CA THR A 334 -10.63 -2.92 10.53
C THR A 334 -11.59 -2.39 9.49
N LEU A 335 -11.98 -1.13 9.64
CA LEU A 335 -12.76 -0.42 8.65
C LEU A 335 -12.09 0.91 8.30
N GLN A 336 -11.82 1.09 7.01
CA GLN A 336 -11.42 2.36 6.44
C GLN A 336 -12.39 2.78 5.35
N LEU A 337 -12.94 3.98 5.44
CA LEU A 337 -13.90 4.51 4.47
C LEU A 337 -13.79 6.02 4.29
N TYR A 338 -14.30 6.50 3.15
CA TYR A 338 -14.61 7.92 2.93
C TYR A 338 -16.07 8.18 3.33
N PRO A 339 -16.33 8.99 4.37
CA PRO A 339 -17.69 9.30 4.79
C PRO A 339 -18.24 10.42 3.91
N THR A 340 -19.19 10.14 3.04
CA THR A 340 -19.76 11.14 2.13
C THR A 340 -20.30 12.36 2.88
N THR A 341 -20.05 13.56 2.40
CA THR A 341 -20.57 14.84 2.93
C THR A 341 -22.09 14.94 2.97
N LEU A 342 -22.79 14.12 2.18
CA LEU A 342 -24.24 14.01 2.17
C LEU A 342 -24.75 13.20 3.38
N SER A 343 -25.86 13.65 3.97
CA SER A 343 -26.40 13.07 5.21
C SER A 343 -26.71 11.58 5.10
N HIS A 344 -27.42 11.16 4.05
CA HIS A 344 -27.82 9.75 3.88
C HIS A 344 -26.63 8.81 3.68
N GLY A 345 -25.61 9.21 2.93
CA GLY A 345 -24.40 8.39 2.79
C GLY A 345 -23.54 8.41 4.06
N PHE A 346 -23.57 9.49 4.84
CA PHE A 346 -22.97 9.52 6.17
C PHE A 346 -23.69 8.57 7.14
N ASP A 347 -25.03 8.55 7.12
CA ASP A 347 -25.84 7.62 7.92
C ASP A 347 -25.54 6.16 7.56
N ALA A 348 -25.36 5.86 6.27
CA ALA A 348 -24.92 4.54 5.81
C ALA A 348 -23.54 4.17 6.37
N ALA A 349 -22.57 5.10 6.34
CA ALA A 349 -21.24 4.88 6.93
C ALA A 349 -21.32 4.64 8.45
N LYS A 350 -22.14 5.42 9.16
CA LYS A 350 -22.44 5.22 10.59
C LYS A 350 -23.00 3.82 10.83
N GLN A 351 -23.95 3.35 10.01
CA GLN A 351 -24.53 2.02 10.16
C GLN A 351 -23.50 0.90 9.94
N LEU A 352 -22.58 1.04 8.99
CA LEU A 352 -21.47 0.09 8.79
C LEU A 352 -20.56 -0.03 10.02
N VAL A 353 -20.24 1.10 10.64
CA VAL A 353 -19.47 1.16 11.90
C VAL A 353 -20.22 0.43 13.01
N HIS A 354 -21.52 0.72 13.18
CA HIS A 354 -22.35 0.11 14.22
C HIS A 354 -22.52 -1.40 14.06
N ARG A 355 -22.67 -1.89 12.82
CA ARG A 355 -22.78 -3.32 12.51
C ARG A 355 -21.60 -4.12 13.02
N SER A 356 -20.40 -3.53 13.03
CA SER A 356 -19.16 -4.18 13.48
C SER A 356 -18.67 -3.67 14.84
N SER A 357 -19.50 -2.94 15.60
CA SER A 357 -19.09 -2.25 16.83
C SER A 357 -18.49 -3.17 17.90
N SER A 358 -18.95 -4.43 17.98
CA SER A 358 -18.48 -5.43 18.94
C SER A 358 -17.15 -6.08 18.56
N THR A 359 -16.78 -6.08 17.28
CA THR A 359 -15.56 -6.72 16.75
C THR A 359 -14.49 -5.74 16.30
N MET A 360 -14.87 -4.48 16.07
CA MET A 360 -14.01 -3.47 15.45
C MET A 360 -12.95 -2.98 16.44
N THR A 361 -11.70 -3.09 16.01
CA THR A 361 -10.51 -2.63 16.76
C THR A 361 -9.85 -1.42 16.10
N ASN A 362 -10.05 -1.22 14.80
CA ASN A 362 -9.37 -0.20 14.02
C ASN A 362 -10.37 0.56 13.15
N LEU A 363 -10.55 1.85 13.41
CA LEU A 363 -11.42 2.73 12.63
C LEU A 363 -10.59 3.83 11.97
N THR A 364 -10.69 3.94 10.65
CA THR A 364 -10.04 5.00 9.88
C THR A 364 -11.04 5.74 9.00
N ILE A 365 -11.20 7.03 9.23
CA ILE A 365 -12.07 7.90 8.45
C ILE A 365 -11.19 9.02 7.88
N ARG A 366 -10.98 9.01 6.57
CA ARG A 366 -10.07 9.96 5.89
C ARG A 366 -10.81 10.83 4.89
N ASP A 367 -10.10 11.87 4.43
CA ASP A 367 -10.46 12.76 3.34
C ASP A 367 -11.70 13.67 3.54
N ARG A 368 -12.42 13.54 4.67
CA ARG A 368 -13.42 14.52 5.15
C ARG A 368 -13.19 14.85 6.61
N TYR A 369 -13.19 16.14 6.93
CA TYR A 369 -13.18 16.62 8.30
C TYR A 369 -14.56 16.45 8.94
N LEU A 370 -14.61 15.78 10.09
CA LEU A 370 -15.82 15.57 10.86
C LEU A 370 -16.02 16.68 11.90
N SER A 371 -17.27 17.08 12.08
CA SER A 371 -17.72 17.87 13.23
C SER A 371 -17.76 17.01 14.49
N PHE A 372 -17.86 17.66 15.65
CA PHE A 372 -18.00 16.95 16.93
C PHE A 372 -19.26 16.07 16.96
N GLY A 373 -20.40 16.58 16.49
CA GLY A 373 -21.67 15.84 16.49
C GLY A 373 -21.63 14.61 15.59
N GLU A 374 -21.05 14.73 14.40
CA GLU A 374 -20.86 13.59 13.48
C GLU A 374 -19.97 12.50 14.10
N LEU A 375 -18.89 12.88 14.78
CA LEU A 375 -18.04 11.90 15.45
C LEU A 375 -18.76 11.25 16.63
N GLU A 376 -19.52 12.02 17.41
CA GLU A 376 -20.38 11.51 18.47
C GLU A 376 -21.40 10.51 17.92
N ASP A 377 -21.96 10.77 16.73
CA ASP A 377 -22.88 9.89 16.02
C ASP A 377 -22.23 8.59 15.54
N ILE A 378 -21.03 8.67 14.96
CA ILE A 378 -20.25 7.50 14.50
C ILE A 378 -19.86 6.61 15.67
N LEU A 379 -19.39 7.22 16.77
CA LEU A 379 -19.00 6.52 17.99
C LEU A 379 -20.20 6.25 18.92
N GLY A 380 -21.41 6.61 18.47
CA GLY A 380 -22.64 6.60 19.26
C GLY A 380 -23.19 5.20 19.45
N GLY A 381 -22.63 4.45 20.41
CA GLY A 381 -23.06 3.10 20.78
C GLY A 381 -22.51 2.69 22.15
N GLU A 382 -22.56 1.39 22.46
CA GLU A 382 -21.85 0.83 23.61
C GLU A 382 -20.34 1.07 23.48
N ALA A 383 -19.62 1.00 24.60
CA ALA A 383 -18.17 1.17 24.61
C ALA A 383 -17.54 0.21 23.61
N THR A 384 -16.80 0.76 22.65
CA THR A 384 -16.22 -0.02 21.56
C THR A 384 -14.88 -0.63 21.98
N GLN A 385 -14.50 -1.75 21.37
CA GLN A 385 -13.17 -2.36 21.53
C GLN A 385 -12.12 -1.69 20.64
N ILE A 386 -12.35 -0.44 20.22
CA ILE A 386 -11.47 0.27 19.30
C ILE A 386 -10.15 0.60 20.01
N LYS A 387 -9.07 0.10 19.43
CA LYS A 387 -7.68 0.28 19.88
C LYS A 387 -6.93 1.31 19.04
N ARG A 388 -7.38 1.54 17.80
CA ARG A 388 -6.78 2.51 16.89
C ARG A 388 -7.85 3.36 16.20
N ILE A 389 -7.71 4.68 16.30
CA ILE A 389 -8.54 5.66 15.60
C ILE A 389 -7.64 6.55 14.75
N GLN A 390 -8.02 6.69 13.48
CA GLN A 390 -7.42 7.68 12.59
C GLN A 390 -8.51 8.49 11.90
N ILE A 391 -8.66 9.76 12.25
CA ILE A 391 -9.77 10.59 11.78
C ILE A 391 -9.33 12.01 11.43
N CYS A 392 -10.02 12.63 10.49
CA CYS A 392 -9.92 14.07 10.24
C CYS A 392 -11.02 14.79 11.02
N VAL A 393 -10.66 15.77 11.85
CA VAL A 393 -11.61 16.54 12.68
C VAL A 393 -11.49 18.04 12.40
N HIS A 394 -12.63 18.73 12.30
CA HIS A 394 -12.63 20.17 12.07
C HIS A 394 -11.92 20.94 13.19
N THR A 395 -12.21 20.57 14.44
CA THR A 395 -11.70 21.26 15.63
C THR A 395 -11.25 20.25 16.67
N LEU A 396 -9.98 20.32 17.09
CA LEU A 396 -9.52 19.63 18.29
C LEU A 396 -9.98 20.39 19.54
N SER A 397 -10.73 19.73 20.41
CA SER A 397 -11.26 20.31 21.66
C SER A 397 -11.15 19.33 22.82
N VAL A 398 -11.20 19.82 24.06
CA VAL A 398 -11.22 18.96 25.27
C VAL A 398 -12.42 18.01 25.22
N ARG A 399 -13.59 18.50 24.82
CA ARG A 399 -14.81 17.68 24.66
C ARG A 399 -14.62 16.49 23.71
N LEU A 400 -13.86 16.68 22.62
CA LEU A 400 -13.52 15.61 21.69
C LEU A 400 -12.66 14.52 22.36
N LEU A 401 -11.66 14.93 23.14
CA LEU A 401 -10.80 13.99 23.87
C LEU A 401 -11.60 13.24 24.94
N ASP A 402 -12.49 13.94 25.67
CA ASP A 402 -13.40 13.31 26.63
C ASP A 402 -14.32 12.30 25.97
N LEU A 403 -14.89 12.64 24.80
CA LEU A 403 -15.71 11.72 24.00
C LEU A 403 -14.93 10.45 23.65
N LEU A 404 -13.70 10.60 23.12
CA LEU A 404 -12.85 9.47 22.75
C LEU A 404 -12.48 8.61 23.96
N ALA A 405 -12.09 9.24 25.08
CA ALA A 405 -11.74 8.53 26.31
C ALA A 405 -12.94 7.73 26.87
N ASN A 406 -14.15 8.31 26.82
CA ASN A 406 -15.36 7.65 27.32
C ASN A 406 -15.87 6.53 26.40
N ARG A 407 -15.82 6.73 25.07
CA ARG A 407 -16.37 5.77 24.09
C ARG A 407 -15.38 4.68 23.65
N CYS A 408 -14.09 4.95 23.77
CA CYS A 408 -13.01 4.06 23.34
C CYS A 408 -11.98 3.89 24.48
N PRO A 409 -12.35 3.27 25.61
CA PRO A 409 -11.45 3.13 26.76
C PRO A 409 -10.22 2.26 26.46
N GLU A 410 -10.27 1.41 25.42
CA GLU A 410 -9.14 0.60 24.97
C GLU A 410 -8.24 1.29 23.93
N LEU A 411 -8.46 2.58 23.63
CA LEU A 411 -7.72 3.30 22.61
C LEU A 411 -6.23 3.40 22.98
N ARG A 412 -5.36 2.88 22.11
CA ARG A 412 -3.89 2.88 22.28
C ARG A 412 -3.17 3.74 21.26
N ASN A 413 -3.77 3.93 20.09
CA ASN A 413 -3.19 4.71 19.01
C ASN A 413 -4.24 5.68 18.46
N LEU A 414 -3.92 6.97 18.52
CA LEU A 414 -4.80 8.03 18.04
C LEU A 414 -4.03 8.91 17.06
N ILE A 415 -4.52 8.96 15.82
CA ILE A 415 -4.02 9.86 14.78
C ILE A 415 -5.11 10.85 14.41
N LEU A 416 -4.88 12.13 14.69
CA LEU A 416 -5.80 13.21 14.36
C LEU A 416 -5.21 14.12 13.27
N TYR A 417 -5.96 14.28 12.19
CA TYR A 417 -5.74 15.37 11.23
C TYR A 417 -6.67 16.52 11.59
N VAL A 418 -6.10 17.63 12.03
CA VAL A 418 -6.88 18.75 12.56
C VAL A 418 -6.92 19.87 11.53
N GLY A 419 -8.13 20.24 11.10
CA GLY A 419 -8.33 21.33 10.14
C GLY A 419 -8.09 22.70 10.78
N ARG A 420 -8.59 22.91 12.00
CA ARG A 420 -8.41 24.11 12.82
C ARG A 420 -8.09 23.74 14.27
N LEU A 421 -7.09 24.38 14.87
CA LEU A 421 -6.83 24.26 16.29
C LEU A 421 -7.82 25.14 17.06
N GLY A 422 -8.76 24.52 17.80
CA GLY A 422 -9.69 25.26 18.64
C GLY A 422 -8.93 25.97 19.76
N ARG A 423 -9.05 27.30 19.86
CA ARG A 423 -8.55 28.03 21.02
C ARG A 423 -9.50 27.81 22.19
N CYS A 424 -8.99 27.34 23.33
CA CYS A 424 -9.69 27.40 24.61
C CYS A 424 -9.65 28.85 25.14
N ASN A 425 -10.28 29.79 24.44
CA ASN A 425 -10.32 31.18 24.88
C ASN A 425 -11.77 31.56 25.23
N GLY A 426 -12.02 31.74 26.52
CA GLY A 426 -13.26 32.30 27.06
C GLY A 426 -13.49 33.77 26.71
N ASN A 427 -12.91 34.32 25.64
CA ASN A 427 -13.25 35.62 25.06
C ASN A 427 -12.74 35.68 23.61
N GLY A 428 -13.69 35.88 22.69
CA GLY A 428 -13.55 35.64 21.26
C GLY A 428 -12.58 36.58 20.55
N GLN A 429 -11.60 35.99 19.88
CA GLN A 429 -11.11 36.46 18.58
C GLN A 429 -10.36 35.32 17.88
N GLU A 430 -10.86 34.95 16.69
CA GLU A 430 -10.40 33.82 15.88
C GLU A 430 -9.27 34.24 14.92
N TYR A 431 -8.15 33.53 14.97
CA TYR A 431 -7.19 33.43 13.86
C TYR A 431 -6.36 32.13 14.03
N SER A 432 -6.36 31.26 13.01
CA SER A 432 -5.21 30.46 12.55
C SER A 432 -5.63 29.28 11.64
N ASP A 433 -5.15 29.27 10.40
CA ASP A 433 -5.07 28.09 9.53
C ASP A 433 -3.73 27.38 9.75
N ARG A 434 -3.70 26.36 10.60
CA ARG A 434 -2.57 25.42 10.68
C ARG A 434 -3.12 24.01 10.73
N VAL A 435 -2.82 23.22 9.69
CA VAL A 435 -3.03 21.78 9.68
C VAL A 435 -1.94 21.15 10.53
N GLY A 436 -2.32 20.47 11.60
CA GLY A 436 -1.42 19.71 12.46
C GLY A 436 -1.72 18.22 12.37
N ILE A 437 -0.67 17.39 12.36
CA ILE A 437 -0.78 15.95 12.57
C ILE A 437 -0.42 15.72 14.04
N PHE A 438 -1.34 15.10 14.79
CA PHE A 438 -1.08 14.64 16.15
C PHE A 438 -1.10 13.12 16.15
N ASP A 439 0.00 12.52 16.60
CA ASP A 439 0.13 11.07 16.78
C ASP A 439 0.38 10.80 18.27
N ILE A 440 -0.46 9.98 18.88
CA ILE A 440 -0.34 9.54 20.26
C ILE A 440 -0.34 8.01 20.23
N GLY A 441 0.84 7.40 20.37
CA GLY A 441 1.05 5.96 20.43
C GLY A 441 2.51 5.60 20.77
N PRO A 442 2.81 4.36 21.18
CA PRO A 442 4.20 3.92 21.37
C PRO A 442 4.95 4.01 20.04
N GLU A 443 6.07 4.73 20.01
CA GLU A 443 6.84 5.16 18.82
C GLU A 443 7.44 4.03 17.94
N ASN A 444 7.00 2.77 18.07
CA ASN A 444 7.63 1.60 17.44
C ASN A 444 6.85 0.99 16.26
N SER A 445 5.82 1.64 15.70
CA SER A 445 5.16 1.16 14.47
C SER A 445 5.52 2.03 13.26
N CYS A 446 6.70 1.83 12.70
CA CYS A 446 7.02 2.26 11.34
C CYS A 446 6.26 1.36 10.35
N ASP A 447 4.98 1.62 10.12
CA ASP A 447 4.30 1.18 8.90
C ASP A 447 4.77 2.09 7.75
N SER A 448 6.02 1.89 7.33
CA SER A 448 6.62 2.58 6.19
C SER A 448 6.36 1.81 4.90
N HIS A 449 5.10 1.72 4.50
CA HIS A 449 4.71 1.56 3.11
C HIS A 449 3.33 2.21 2.95
N LEU A 450 3.16 3.06 1.94
CA LEU A 450 2.03 3.96 1.64
C LEU A 450 2.22 5.40 2.13
N SER A 451 3.02 6.17 1.39
CA SER A 451 2.71 7.57 1.08
C SER A 451 2.22 7.62 -0.36
#